data_AF-G1LT90-F1
#
_entry.id   AF-G1LT90-F1
#
_cell.length_a   1.000
_cell.length_b   1.000
_cell.length_c   1.000
_cell.angle_alpha   90.00
_cell.angle_beta   90.00
_cell.angle_gamma   90.00
#
_symmetry.space_group_name_H-M   'P 1'
#
loop_
_entity.id
_entity.type
_entity.pdbx_description
1 polymer ?
#
loop_
_entity_poly.entity_id
_entity_poly.type
_entity_poly.pdbx_seq_one_letter_code
_entity_poly.pdbx_strand_id
1 'polypeptide(L)'
;MEVDWWKDASKMSGIWRDGVILEAPAEMLEVISERFIHTQGLLRGTGSSISMLKIQVKMGFIFSKSMSENMKNQQEFMLMNARLQLERQLMMQNEMRERQMALQIAWSREFLKYFGTFFGITAISLTAGAIRRKKPAFLFPIIPLSFIFTYQYDLGYGTLLQRMKGEAENILETEKSKLQLPRGMITFENLEKARREQSKFFIDK
;
A
#
# COMPACT_ATOMS: atom_id res chain seq x y z
N MET A 1 51.06 -43.11 14.69
CA MET A 1 49.69 -43.19 15.25
C MET A 1 48.75 -42.74 14.15
N GLU A 2 48.27 -43.71 13.37
CA GLU A 2 47.48 -43.50 12.15
C GLU A 2 46.00 -43.50 12.56
N VAL A 3 45.38 -42.31 12.51
CA VAL A 3 44.01 -42.11 12.99
C VAL A 3 43.03 -42.54 11.89
N ASP A 4 42.19 -43.50 12.26
CA ASP A 4 41.22 -44.28 11.48
C ASP A 4 40.06 -43.43 10.88
N TRP A 5 40.39 -42.48 9.99
CA TRP A 5 39.47 -41.49 9.40
C TRP A 5 38.36 -42.08 8.50
N TRP A 6 38.46 -43.36 8.11
CA TRP A 6 37.45 -44.02 7.29
C TRP A 6 36.16 -44.36 8.06
N LYS A 7 36.24 -44.55 9.39
CA LYS A 7 35.05 -44.85 10.21
C LYS A 7 34.11 -43.66 10.35
N ASP A 8 34.60 -42.43 10.18
CA ASP A 8 33.77 -41.21 10.20
C ASP A 8 33.12 -40.90 8.85
N ALA A 9 33.75 -41.27 7.73
CA ALA A 9 33.16 -41.09 6.40
C ALA A 9 31.84 -41.89 6.23
N SER A 10 31.74 -43.06 6.86
CA SER A 10 30.52 -43.88 6.88
C SER A 10 29.38 -43.27 7.71
N LYS A 11 29.67 -42.38 8.66
CA LYS A 11 28.63 -41.63 9.40
C LYS A 11 28.11 -40.44 8.60
N MET A 12 28.95 -39.84 7.74
CA MET A 12 28.56 -38.69 6.92
C MET A 12 27.69 -39.06 5.71
N SER A 13 27.69 -40.32 5.25
CA SER A 13 26.74 -40.79 4.24
C SER A 13 25.29 -40.85 4.74
N GLY A 14 25.07 -40.75 6.06
CA GLY A 14 23.73 -40.64 6.65
C GLY A 14 23.08 -39.26 6.51
N ILE A 15 23.83 -38.24 6.11
CA ILE A 15 23.37 -36.84 6.04
C ILE A 15 22.96 -36.44 4.60
N TRP A 16 23.16 -37.34 3.63
CA TRP A 16 22.84 -37.12 2.22
C TRP A 16 21.40 -37.48 1.81
N ARG A 17 20.51 -37.79 2.77
CA ARG A 17 19.16 -38.29 2.44
C ARG A 17 18.12 -37.21 2.17
N ASP A 18 18.33 -35.95 2.59
CA ASP A 18 17.26 -34.94 2.62
C ASP A 18 17.58 -33.59 1.93
N GLY A 19 18.50 -33.56 0.96
CA GLY A 19 18.55 -32.45 -0.02
C GLY A 19 18.82 -31.05 0.53
N VAL A 20 19.49 -30.90 1.68
CA VAL A 20 19.89 -29.59 2.23
C VAL A 20 21.38 -29.36 1.98
N ILE A 21 21.69 -28.41 1.10
CA ILE A 21 23.05 -27.86 0.94
C ILE A 21 23.29 -26.93 2.13
N LEU A 22 24.02 -27.39 3.14
CA LEU A 22 24.63 -26.47 4.10
C LEU A 22 25.86 -25.86 3.44
N GLU A 23 25.87 -24.54 3.38
CA GLU A 23 26.93 -23.69 2.81
C GLU A 23 28.30 -24.13 3.32
N ALA A 24 29.10 -24.75 2.45
CA ALA A 24 30.51 -24.95 2.68
C ALA A 24 31.27 -23.67 2.24
N PRO A 25 32.15 -23.10 3.08
CA PRO A 25 32.95 -21.94 2.71
C PRO A 25 33.83 -22.25 1.49
N ALA A 26 33.95 -21.28 0.58
CA ALA A 26 34.54 -21.45 -0.75
C ALA A 26 35.95 -22.08 -0.75
N GLU A 27 36.73 -21.88 0.30
CA GLU A 27 38.07 -22.44 0.47
C GLU A 27 38.08 -23.98 0.64
N MET A 28 37.00 -24.58 1.17
CA MET A 28 36.90 -26.04 1.31
C MET A 28 36.59 -26.74 -0.03
N LEU A 29 35.93 -26.05 -0.97
CA LEU A 29 35.60 -26.63 -2.28
C LEU A 29 36.84 -26.73 -3.19
N GLU A 30 37.82 -25.84 -3.01
CA GLU A 30 39.07 -25.87 -3.77
C GLU A 30 39.97 -27.04 -3.33
N VAL A 31 40.07 -27.27 -2.02
CA VAL A 31 40.86 -28.39 -1.43
C VAL A 31 40.26 -29.76 -1.77
N ILE A 32 38.92 -29.87 -1.83
CA ILE A 32 38.23 -31.10 -2.24
C ILE A 32 38.47 -31.38 -3.73
N SER A 33 38.49 -30.33 -4.57
CA SER A 33 38.81 -30.46 -6.00
C SER A 33 40.24 -30.95 -6.24
N GLU A 34 41.24 -30.37 -5.55
CA GLU A 34 42.64 -30.75 -5.77
C GLU A 34 42.99 -32.15 -5.23
N ARG A 35 42.46 -32.54 -4.06
CA ARG A 35 42.73 -33.88 -3.52
C ARG A 35 42.02 -35.00 -4.28
N PHE A 36 40.88 -34.72 -4.90
CA PHE A 36 40.16 -35.72 -5.70
C PHE A 36 40.88 -36.04 -7.03
N ILE A 37 41.68 -35.11 -7.55
CA ILE A 37 42.47 -35.31 -8.77
C ILE A 37 43.72 -36.17 -8.51
N HIS A 38 44.33 -36.05 -7.33
CA HIS A 38 45.58 -36.76 -7.02
C HIS A 38 45.38 -38.24 -6.62
N THR A 39 44.16 -38.63 -6.20
CA THR A 39 43.78 -40.02 -5.89
C THR A 39 42.97 -40.71 -7.00
N GLN A 40 43.10 -40.26 -8.25
CA GLN A 40 42.53 -40.95 -9.42
C GLN A 40 43.58 -41.22 -10.50
N GLY A 41 44.80 -41.54 -10.07
CA GLY A 41 45.88 -42.06 -10.92
C GLY A 41 45.90 -43.59 -11.06
N LEU A 42 45.01 -44.33 -10.37
CA LEU A 42 45.07 -45.80 -10.29
C LEU A 42 43.83 -46.54 -10.79
N LEU A 43 42.96 -45.93 -11.59
CA LEU A 43 41.91 -46.68 -12.28
C LEU A 43 41.87 -46.25 -13.75
N ARG A 44 42.59 -47.03 -14.56
CA ARG A 44 42.62 -46.97 -16.02
C ARG A 44 41.20 -47.21 -16.54
N GLY A 45 40.54 -46.15 -17.00
CA GLY A 45 39.32 -46.23 -17.80
C GLY A 45 38.23 -45.29 -17.31
N THR A 46 38.22 -44.05 -17.77
CA THR A 46 37.04 -43.13 -17.85
C THR A 46 37.46 -41.74 -18.37
N GLY A 47 38.06 -41.67 -19.57
CA GLY A 47 38.41 -40.39 -20.21
C GLY A 47 37.20 -39.54 -20.62
N SER A 48 36.01 -40.14 -20.72
CA SER A 48 34.77 -39.44 -21.12
C SER A 48 34.07 -38.74 -19.95
N SER A 49 34.20 -39.26 -18.72
CA SER A 49 33.50 -38.73 -17.56
C SER A 49 34.14 -37.45 -17.00
N ILE A 50 35.47 -37.31 -17.12
CA ILE A 50 36.21 -36.14 -16.60
C ILE A 50 36.01 -34.90 -17.49
N SER A 51 35.96 -35.08 -18.82
CA SER A 51 35.65 -33.99 -19.75
C SER A 51 34.19 -33.53 -19.62
N MET A 52 33.25 -34.47 -19.43
CA MET A 52 31.86 -34.15 -19.13
C MET A 52 31.71 -33.36 -17.82
N LEU A 53 32.43 -33.74 -16.75
CA LEU A 53 32.36 -33.01 -15.48
C LEU A 53 32.88 -31.56 -15.61
N LYS A 54 34.00 -31.35 -16.32
CA LYS A 54 34.54 -30.01 -16.56
C LYS A 54 33.62 -29.13 -17.41
N ILE A 55 32.93 -29.71 -18.41
CA ILE A 55 31.93 -29.00 -19.22
C ILE A 55 30.73 -28.62 -18.35
N GLN A 56 30.23 -29.53 -17.50
CA GLN A 56 29.11 -29.25 -16.60
C GLN A 56 29.42 -28.12 -15.61
N VAL A 57 30.61 -28.10 -14.99
CA VAL A 57 31.00 -27.03 -14.05
C VAL A 57 31.20 -25.69 -14.75
N LYS A 58 31.83 -25.67 -15.94
CA LYS A 58 32.00 -24.44 -16.73
C LYS A 58 30.67 -23.88 -17.22
N MET A 59 29.74 -24.75 -17.63
CA MET A 59 28.38 -24.37 -18.02
C MET A 59 27.55 -23.91 -16.81
N GLY A 60 27.70 -24.54 -15.64
CA GLY A 60 27.08 -24.10 -14.39
C GLY A 60 27.55 -22.70 -13.96
N PHE A 61 28.83 -22.38 -14.13
CA PHE A 61 29.36 -21.05 -13.83
C PHE A 61 28.89 -19.99 -14.83
N ILE A 62 28.90 -20.28 -16.14
CA ILE A 62 28.41 -19.34 -17.17
C ILE A 62 26.90 -19.14 -17.05
N PHE A 63 26.14 -20.21 -16.75
CA PHE A 63 24.71 -20.15 -16.46
C PHE A 63 24.43 -19.36 -15.18
N SER A 64 25.22 -19.52 -14.12
CA SER A 64 25.05 -18.74 -12.89
C SER A 64 25.33 -17.25 -13.10
N LYS A 65 26.30 -16.89 -13.95
CA LYS A 65 26.58 -15.48 -14.29
C LYS A 65 25.47 -14.86 -15.12
N SER A 66 25.04 -15.50 -16.20
CA SER A 66 23.95 -14.97 -17.04
C SER A 66 22.60 -14.99 -16.32
N MET A 67 22.33 -16.00 -15.48
CA MET A 67 21.16 -16.04 -14.61
C MET A 67 21.21 -14.95 -13.53
N SER A 68 22.37 -14.67 -12.93
CA SER A 68 22.51 -13.58 -11.95
C SER A 68 22.33 -12.19 -12.57
N GLU A 69 22.78 -11.99 -13.79
CA GLU A 69 22.64 -10.74 -14.54
C GLU A 69 21.19 -10.54 -15.02
N ASN A 70 20.52 -11.61 -15.48
CA ASN A 70 19.09 -11.58 -15.79
C ASN A 70 18.22 -11.42 -14.54
N MET A 71 18.58 -12.02 -13.42
CA MET A 71 17.90 -11.82 -12.13
C MET A 71 18.10 -10.40 -11.60
N LYS A 72 19.28 -9.81 -11.75
CA LYS A 72 19.52 -8.39 -11.45
C LYS A 72 18.69 -7.48 -12.35
N ASN A 73 18.70 -7.70 -13.67
CA ASN A 73 17.86 -6.96 -14.60
C ASN A 73 16.36 -7.13 -14.25
N GLN A 74 15.93 -8.34 -13.90
CA GLN A 74 14.56 -8.62 -13.47
C GLN A 74 14.23 -7.92 -12.14
N GLN A 75 15.17 -7.86 -11.19
CA GLN A 75 15.04 -7.09 -9.96
C GLN A 75 14.97 -5.59 -10.23
N GLU A 76 15.80 -5.06 -11.12
CA GLU A 76 15.76 -3.66 -11.55
C GLU A 76 14.45 -3.33 -12.27
N PHE A 77 13.95 -4.20 -13.16
CA PHE A 77 12.63 -4.08 -13.77
C PHE A 77 11.50 -4.18 -12.75
N MET A 78 11.59 -5.06 -11.75
CA MET A 78 10.61 -5.15 -10.66
C MET A 78 10.62 -3.88 -9.80
N LEU A 79 11.80 -3.37 -9.44
CA LEU A 79 11.95 -2.13 -8.67
C LEU A 79 11.45 -0.91 -9.46
N MET A 80 11.75 -0.85 -10.76
CA MET A 80 11.26 0.21 -11.65
C MET A 80 9.74 0.16 -11.80
N ASN A 81 9.15 -1.03 -11.96
CA ASN A 81 7.70 -1.19 -11.99
C ASN A 81 7.04 -0.83 -10.65
N ALA A 82 7.65 -1.20 -9.53
CA ALA A 82 7.15 -0.84 -8.19
C ALA A 82 7.18 0.68 -7.98
N ARG A 83 8.25 1.36 -8.39
CA ARG A 83 8.34 2.83 -8.37
C ARG A 83 7.27 3.47 -9.25
N LEU A 84 7.11 2.97 -10.48
CA LEU A 84 6.10 3.48 -11.41
C LEU A 84 4.66 3.29 -10.89
N GLN A 85 4.38 2.17 -10.20
CA GLN A 85 3.08 1.94 -9.56
C GLN A 85 2.85 2.93 -8.40
N LEU A 86 3.87 3.20 -7.59
CA LEU A 86 3.78 4.19 -6.49
C LEU A 86 3.58 5.61 -7.02
N GLU A 87 4.29 6.01 -8.07
CA GLU A 87 4.11 7.33 -8.71
C GLU A 87 2.69 7.51 -9.25
N ARG A 88 2.13 6.49 -9.90
CA ARG A 88 0.74 6.52 -10.38
C ARG A 88 -0.25 6.58 -9.22
N GLN A 89 -0.02 5.87 -8.13
CA GLN A 89 -0.88 5.93 -6.94
C GLN A 89 -0.86 7.32 -6.31
N LEU A 90 0.31 7.96 -6.18
CA LEU A 90 0.44 9.32 -5.66
C LEU A 90 -0.23 10.35 -6.57
N MET A 91 0.00 10.24 -7.88
CA MET A 91 -0.65 11.10 -8.88
C MET A 91 -2.18 10.95 -8.81
N MET A 92 -2.68 9.72 -8.76
CA MET A 92 -4.11 9.43 -8.63
C MET A 92 -4.69 10.02 -7.33
N GLN A 93 -3.99 9.89 -6.20
CA GLN A 93 -4.47 10.46 -4.93
C GLN A 93 -4.56 11.98 -4.96
N ASN A 94 -3.56 12.65 -5.53
CA ASN A 94 -3.57 14.11 -5.66
C ASN A 94 -4.68 14.55 -6.61
N GLU A 95 -4.80 13.90 -7.76
CA GLU A 95 -5.81 14.23 -8.76
C GLU A 95 -7.24 13.99 -8.23
N MET A 96 -7.47 12.89 -7.50
CA MET A 96 -8.76 12.62 -6.86
C MET A 96 -9.09 13.66 -5.79
N ARG A 97 -8.11 14.08 -4.99
CA ARG A 97 -8.29 15.14 -3.98
C ARG A 97 -8.65 16.47 -4.64
N GLU A 98 -7.93 16.85 -5.68
CA GLU A 98 -8.19 18.07 -6.45
C GLU A 98 -9.57 18.03 -7.12
N ARG A 99 -9.94 16.89 -7.72
CA ARG A 99 -11.27 16.67 -8.32
C ARG A 99 -12.39 16.73 -7.29
N GLN A 100 -12.21 16.15 -6.10
CA GLN A 100 -13.20 16.23 -5.02
C GLN A 100 -13.41 17.68 -4.56
N MET A 101 -12.32 18.46 -4.43
CA MET A 101 -12.41 19.87 -4.09
C MET A 101 -13.06 20.70 -5.21
N ALA A 102 -12.71 20.43 -6.47
CA ALA A 102 -13.32 21.09 -7.62
C ALA A 102 -14.82 20.79 -7.71
N LEU A 103 -15.23 19.54 -7.44
CA LEU A 103 -16.65 19.16 -7.36
C LEU A 103 -17.38 19.88 -6.24
N GLN A 104 -16.78 20.04 -5.07
CA GLN A 104 -17.39 20.78 -3.96
C GLN A 104 -17.65 22.25 -4.32
N ILE A 105 -16.67 22.89 -4.96
CA ILE A 105 -16.78 24.26 -5.46
C ILE A 105 -17.85 24.36 -6.55
N ALA A 106 -17.78 23.46 -7.54
CA ALA A 106 -18.73 23.44 -8.66
C ALA A 106 -20.17 23.21 -8.17
N TRP A 107 -20.36 22.29 -7.23
CA TRP A 107 -21.66 22.02 -6.60
C TRP A 107 -22.21 23.27 -5.91
N SER A 108 -21.39 23.96 -5.12
CA SER A 108 -21.80 25.19 -4.44
C SER A 108 -22.16 26.31 -5.44
N ARG A 109 -21.37 26.46 -6.52
CA ARG A 109 -21.66 27.41 -7.60
C ARG A 109 -22.97 27.11 -8.32
N GLU A 110 -23.25 25.84 -8.57
CA GLU A 110 -24.48 25.42 -9.23
C GLU A 110 -25.70 25.58 -8.30
N PHE A 111 -25.55 25.24 -7.02
CA PHE A 111 -26.57 25.47 -6.00
C PHE A 111 -26.98 26.94 -5.93
N LEU A 112 -26.02 27.87 -5.94
CA LEU A 112 -26.30 29.32 -5.88
C LEU A 112 -27.14 29.81 -7.05
N LYS A 113 -26.99 29.26 -8.27
CA LYS A 113 -27.79 29.68 -9.43
C LYS A 113 -29.27 29.38 -9.23
N TYR A 114 -29.58 28.14 -8.85
CA TYR A 114 -30.96 27.70 -8.64
C TYR A 114 -31.55 28.26 -7.35
N PHE A 115 -30.80 28.17 -6.25
CA PHE A 115 -31.24 28.68 -4.95
C PHE A 115 -31.35 30.20 -4.92
N GLY A 116 -30.49 30.93 -5.64
CA GLY A 116 -30.58 32.39 -5.75
C GLY A 116 -31.85 32.84 -6.46
N THR A 117 -32.26 32.15 -7.53
CA THR A 117 -33.52 32.43 -8.23
C THR A 117 -34.72 32.14 -7.32
N PHE A 118 -34.71 30.99 -6.64
CA PHE A 118 -35.72 30.62 -5.66
C PHE A 118 -35.81 31.63 -4.50
N PHE A 119 -34.66 32.01 -3.94
CA PHE A 119 -34.57 32.99 -2.86
C PHE A 119 -35.10 34.35 -3.30
N GLY A 120 -34.78 34.81 -4.51
CA GLY A 120 -35.30 36.06 -5.05
C GLY A 120 -36.83 36.07 -5.16
N ILE A 121 -37.41 35.03 -5.78
CA ILE A 121 -38.88 34.90 -5.90
C ILE A 121 -39.54 34.81 -4.52
N THR A 122 -38.96 34.01 -3.63
CA THR A 122 -39.46 33.82 -2.26
C THR A 122 -39.38 35.11 -1.44
N ALA A 123 -38.26 35.84 -1.52
CA ALA A 123 -38.09 37.10 -0.82
C ALA A 123 -39.11 38.15 -1.30
N ILE A 124 -39.31 38.28 -2.61
CA ILE A 124 -40.30 39.22 -3.18
C ILE A 124 -41.72 38.84 -2.75
N SER A 125 -42.10 37.57 -2.90
CA SER A 125 -43.43 37.07 -2.54
C SER A 125 -43.74 37.21 -1.05
N LEU A 126 -42.79 36.88 -0.17
CA LEU A 126 -42.94 37.04 1.28
C LEU A 126 -42.97 38.52 1.68
N THR A 127 -42.17 39.37 1.06
CA THR A 127 -42.19 40.82 1.32
C THR A 127 -43.51 41.44 0.91
N ALA A 128 -44.02 41.10 -0.28
CA ALA A 128 -45.34 41.52 -0.74
C ALA A 128 -46.45 41.00 0.19
N GLY A 129 -46.34 39.76 0.67
CA GLY A 129 -47.26 39.16 1.64
C GLY A 129 -47.24 39.86 3.00
N ALA A 130 -46.04 40.21 3.51
CA ALA A 130 -45.85 40.92 4.77
C ALA A 130 -46.50 42.30 4.74
N ILE A 131 -46.34 43.04 3.64
CA ILE A 131 -46.96 44.36 3.43
C ILE A 131 -48.49 44.23 3.36
N ARG A 132 -49.01 43.32 2.53
CA ARG A 132 -50.46 43.13 2.37
C ARG A 132 -51.17 42.69 3.65
N ARG A 133 -50.53 41.82 4.44
CA ARG A 133 -51.10 41.28 5.69
C ARG A 133 -50.71 42.11 6.92
N LYS A 134 -49.88 43.15 6.76
CA LYS A 134 -49.30 43.97 7.85
C LYS A 134 -48.67 43.13 8.97
N LYS A 135 -48.09 41.98 8.62
CA LYS A 135 -47.47 41.04 9.58
C LYS A 135 -46.00 40.85 9.21
N PRO A 136 -45.05 41.45 9.95
CA PRO A 136 -43.62 41.30 9.65
C PRO A 136 -43.11 39.88 9.87
N ALA A 137 -43.85 39.03 10.60
CA ALA A 137 -43.50 37.63 10.85
C ALA A 137 -43.31 36.80 9.55
N PHE A 138 -43.89 37.22 8.42
CA PHE A 138 -43.67 36.56 7.13
C PHE A 138 -42.22 36.66 6.62
N LEU A 139 -41.42 37.60 7.14
CA LEU A 139 -39.99 37.74 6.81
C LEU A 139 -39.10 36.82 7.63
N PHE A 140 -39.63 36.19 8.68
CA PHE A 140 -38.88 35.27 9.54
C PHE A 140 -38.08 34.20 8.77
N PRO A 141 -38.66 33.48 7.78
CA PRO A 141 -37.90 32.49 7.00
C PRO A 141 -36.80 33.08 6.10
N ILE A 142 -36.82 34.39 5.80
CA ILE A 142 -35.77 35.01 4.97
C ILE A 142 -34.42 35.02 5.69
N ILE A 143 -34.42 35.17 7.02
CA ILE A 143 -33.19 35.21 7.81
C ILE A 143 -32.38 33.90 7.69
N PRO A 144 -32.91 32.71 8.05
CA PRO A 144 -32.17 31.46 7.91
C PRO A 144 -31.82 31.16 6.44
N LEU A 145 -32.71 31.48 5.48
CA LEU A 145 -32.42 31.28 4.07
C LEU A 145 -31.25 32.15 3.57
N SER A 146 -31.16 33.40 4.05
CA SER A 146 -30.06 34.31 3.71
C SER A 146 -28.72 33.85 4.30
N PHE A 147 -28.74 33.20 5.47
CA PHE A 147 -27.54 32.62 6.07
C PHE A 147 -27.01 31.46 5.23
N ILE A 148 -27.89 30.57 4.76
CA ILE A 148 -27.52 29.49 3.82
C ILE A 148 -26.98 30.07 2.51
N PHE A 149 -27.63 31.10 1.97
CA PHE A 149 -27.19 31.75 0.73
C PHE A 149 -25.77 32.31 0.84
N THR A 150 -25.51 33.09 1.90
CA THR A 150 -24.20 33.71 2.13
C THR A 150 -23.11 32.69 2.43
N TYR A 151 -23.42 31.63 3.20
CA TYR A 151 -22.51 30.52 3.44
C TYR A 151 -22.12 29.81 2.14
N GLN A 152 -23.09 29.48 1.29
CA GLN A 152 -22.81 28.84 0.00
C GLN A 152 -22.05 29.78 -0.94
N TYR A 153 -22.33 31.09 -0.88
CA TYR A 153 -21.57 32.08 -1.64
C TYR A 153 -20.08 32.08 -1.28
N ASP A 154 -19.76 32.07 0.02
CA ASP A 154 -18.37 32.00 0.50
C ASP A 154 -17.71 30.64 0.22
N LEU A 155 -18.47 29.54 0.20
CA LEU A 155 -17.95 28.22 -0.23
C LEU A 155 -17.61 28.17 -1.73
N GLY A 156 -18.46 28.73 -2.60
CA GLY A 156 -18.31 28.63 -4.06
C GLY A 156 -17.37 29.65 -4.69
N TYR A 157 -17.29 30.85 -4.11
CA TYR A 157 -16.50 31.98 -4.65
C TYR A 157 -15.51 32.59 -3.65
N GLY A 158 -15.72 32.37 -2.35
CA GLY A 158 -14.91 32.97 -1.30
C GLY A 158 -13.72 32.11 -0.87
N THR A 159 -13.21 32.42 0.32
CA THR A 159 -11.98 31.81 0.86
C THR A 159 -12.26 30.74 1.91
N LEU A 160 -13.54 30.44 2.20
CA LEU A 160 -13.93 29.51 3.25
C LEU A 160 -13.28 28.12 3.09
N LEU A 161 -13.23 27.57 1.87
CA LEU A 161 -12.56 26.30 1.61
C LEU A 161 -11.06 26.36 1.89
N GLN A 162 -10.39 27.47 1.61
CA GLN A 162 -8.98 27.64 1.92
C GLN A 162 -8.75 27.74 3.43
N ARG A 163 -9.60 28.48 4.14
CA ARG A 163 -9.54 28.60 5.61
C ARG A 163 -9.78 27.26 6.30
N MET A 164 -10.79 26.50 5.86
CA MET A 164 -11.05 25.16 6.38
C MET A 164 -9.90 24.19 6.13
N LYS A 165 -9.20 24.29 4.98
CA LYS A 165 -7.98 23.50 4.74
C LYS A 165 -6.87 23.86 5.74
N GLY A 166 -6.60 25.15 5.94
CA GLY A 166 -5.59 25.60 6.90
C GLY A 166 -5.93 25.21 8.34
N GLU A 167 -7.21 25.27 8.72
CA GLU A 167 -7.65 24.81 10.04
C GLU A 167 -7.54 23.29 10.18
N ALA A 168 -7.84 22.53 9.12
CA ALA A 168 -7.63 21.08 9.10
C ALA A 168 -6.14 20.71 9.24
N GLU A 169 -5.24 21.43 8.56
CA GLU A 169 -3.78 21.27 8.72
C GLU A 169 -3.36 21.56 10.17
N ASN A 170 -3.84 22.66 10.74
CA ASN A 170 -3.55 22.99 12.14
C ASN A 170 -4.05 21.90 13.10
N ILE A 171 -5.26 21.36 12.92
CA ILE A 171 -5.79 20.27 13.75
C ILE A 171 -4.93 18.99 13.63
N LEU A 172 -4.47 18.66 12.42
CA LEU A 172 -3.58 17.50 12.20
C LEU A 172 -2.25 17.64 12.94
N GLU A 173 -1.74 18.86 13.06
CA GLU A 173 -0.46 19.15 13.72
C GLU A 173 -0.59 19.33 15.23
N THR A 174 -1.54 20.16 15.70
CA THR A 174 -1.63 20.58 17.10
C THR A 174 -2.57 19.72 17.94
N GLU A 175 -3.58 19.08 17.33
CA GLU A 175 -4.69 18.44 18.04
C GLU A 175 -4.85 16.95 17.73
N LYS A 176 -3.73 16.26 17.50
CA LYS A 176 -3.69 14.83 17.15
C LYS A 176 -4.44 13.92 18.14
N SER A 177 -4.59 14.36 19.39
CA SER A 177 -5.39 13.66 20.41
C SER A 177 -6.90 13.65 20.11
N LYS A 178 -7.45 14.70 19.48
CA LYS A 178 -8.88 14.77 19.09
C LYS A 178 -9.22 13.88 17.89
N LEU A 179 -8.21 13.46 17.13
CA LEU A 179 -8.34 12.60 15.96
C LEU A 179 -8.28 11.11 16.30
N GLN A 180 -8.08 10.76 17.58
CA GLN A 180 -8.08 9.37 18.01
C GLN A 180 -9.50 8.81 17.94
N LEU A 181 -9.65 7.65 17.30
CA LEU A 181 -10.94 6.98 17.23
C LEU A 181 -11.41 6.60 18.65
N PRO A 182 -12.68 6.81 19.00
CA PRO A 182 -13.22 6.31 20.26
C PRO A 182 -13.12 4.77 20.25
N ARG A 183 -12.41 4.22 21.25
CA ARG A 183 -11.97 2.80 21.41
C ARG A 183 -10.69 2.38 20.66
N GLY A 184 -9.92 3.32 20.10
CA GLY A 184 -8.67 3.03 19.41
C GLY A 184 -8.87 2.35 18.06
N MET A 185 -7.79 1.83 17.47
CA MET A 185 -7.90 1.07 16.22
C MET A 185 -8.67 -0.23 16.46
N ILE A 186 -9.47 -0.66 15.48
CA ILE A 186 -10.17 -1.93 15.54
C ILE A 186 -9.14 -3.06 15.49
N THR A 187 -8.73 -3.55 16.66
CA THR A 187 -7.84 -4.72 16.78
C THR A 187 -8.58 -5.98 16.35
N PHE A 188 -7.84 -6.99 15.88
CA PHE A 188 -8.38 -8.31 15.52
C PHE A 188 -9.30 -8.89 16.60
N GLU A 189 -8.94 -8.69 17.88
CA GLU A 189 -9.74 -9.14 19.03
C GLU A 189 -11.12 -8.48 19.09
N ASN A 190 -11.22 -7.18 18.77
CA ASN A 190 -12.51 -6.48 18.71
C ASN A 190 -13.37 -6.98 17.54
N LEU A 191 -12.77 -7.33 16.40
CA LEU A 191 -13.47 -7.94 15.26
C LEU A 191 -13.95 -9.36 15.58
N GLU A 192 -13.12 -10.16 16.23
CA GLU A 192 -13.47 -11.53 16.59
C GLU A 192 -14.57 -11.56 17.65
N LYS A 193 -14.51 -10.64 18.61
CA LYS A 193 -15.58 -10.45 19.60
C LYS A 193 -16.90 -10.01 18.94
N ALA A 194 -16.88 -9.02 18.05
CA ALA A 194 -18.06 -8.60 17.29
C ALA A 194 -18.64 -9.72 16.42
N ARG A 195 -17.78 -10.55 15.80
CA ARG A 195 -18.20 -11.71 15.01
C ARG A 195 -18.85 -12.79 15.88
N ARG A 196 -18.30 -13.09 17.06
CA ARG A 196 -18.88 -14.04 18.02
C ARG A 196 -20.22 -13.55 18.58
N GLU A 197 -20.35 -12.25 18.83
CA GLU A 197 -21.61 -11.62 19.27
C GLU A 197 -22.67 -11.72 18.17
N GLN A 198 -22.33 -11.41 16.92
CA GLN A 198 -23.22 -11.66 15.78
C GLN A 198 -23.62 -13.13 15.67
N SER A 199 -22.67 -14.07 15.76
CA SER A 199 -22.97 -15.50 15.69
C SER A 199 -23.92 -15.96 16.78
N LYS A 200 -23.78 -15.47 18.02
CA LYS A 200 -24.71 -15.78 19.12
C LYS A 200 -26.12 -15.24 18.86
N PHE A 201 -26.25 -14.04 18.29
CA PHE A 201 -27.55 -13.45 17.93
C PHE A 201 -28.32 -14.26 16.87
N PHE A 202 -27.63 -14.98 15.98
CA PHE A 202 -28.27 -15.85 14.98
C PHE A 202 -28.64 -17.25 15.52
N ILE A 203 -28.07 -17.65 16.66
CA ILE A 203 -28.33 -18.96 17.28
C ILE A 203 -29.53 -18.89 18.24
N ASP A 204 -29.84 -17.71 18.77
CA ASP A 204 -30.89 -17.49 19.78
C ASP A 204 -32.24 -16.99 19.19
N LYS A 205 -32.48 -17.23 17.89
CA LYS A 205 -33.71 -16.86 17.17
C LYS A 205 -34.28 -18.07 16.43
#